data_AF-A0A4Y2QLZ9-F1
#
_entry.id   AF-A0A4Y2QLZ9-F1
#
_cell.length_a   1.000
_cell.length_b   1.000
_cell.length_c   1.000
_cell.angle_alpha   90.00
_cell.angle_beta   90.00
_cell.angle_gamma   90.00
#
_symmetry.space_group_name_H-M   'P 1'
#
loop_
_entity.id
_entity.type
_entity.pdbx_description
1 polymer ?
#
loop_
_entity_poly.entity_id
_entity_poly.type
_entity_poly.pdbx_seq_one_letter_code
_entity_poly.pdbx_strand_id
1 'polypeptide(L)'
;MAVSDYQCTSTLHNAIQFCDLLRLFPDITKPNILNTEIKHDVKHYITTNGQPVHSRARPLNPETLRLAQQEFQFMLNNNSICPSKSQWASSLHLVNKKDGTLRPCGDYRRLNECTIPDRYPIPRIKYFHPILKDKVIFSKIDLIKAYYQIPITEEDKPKKAIITPFGLYEFNVMSFGLRNAPATFQRFINEVFYGLDFLFPYLDDVFSGFIRRTFKTGV
;
A
#
# COMPACT_ATOMS: atom_id res chain seq x y z
N MET A 1 -15.80 -16.87 -0.13
CA MET A 1 -16.55 -16.19 -1.20
C MET A 1 -16.52 -14.70 -0.94
N ALA A 2 -15.81 -13.96 -1.80
CA ALA A 2 -15.98 -12.55 -2.18
C ALA A 2 -14.71 -12.17 -2.97
N VAL A 3 -14.50 -12.82 -4.12
CA VAL A 3 -13.59 -12.26 -5.12
C VAL A 3 -14.42 -11.14 -5.76
N SER A 4 -14.32 -9.94 -5.21
CA SER A 4 -14.90 -8.78 -5.89
C SER A 4 -14.25 -8.71 -7.26
N ASP A 5 -15.04 -8.79 -8.33
CA ASP A 5 -14.59 -8.46 -9.67
C ASP A 5 -14.20 -6.98 -9.65
N TYR A 6 -12.94 -6.72 -9.31
CA TYR A 6 -12.35 -5.41 -9.50
C TYR A 6 -12.37 -5.18 -11.01
N GLN A 7 -13.15 -4.20 -11.45
CA GLN A 7 -13.01 -3.64 -12.79
C GLN A 7 -11.62 -2.98 -12.85
N CYS A 8 -10.63 -3.77 -13.21
CA CYS A 8 -9.19 -3.46 -13.18
C CYS A 8 -8.75 -2.52 -14.30
N THR A 9 -9.67 -2.18 -15.21
CA THR A 9 -9.42 -1.36 -16.38
C THR A 9 -10.52 -0.33 -16.55
N SER A 10 -10.11 0.93 -16.73
CA SER A 10 -11.00 2.02 -17.11
C SER A 10 -10.36 2.79 -18.25
N THR A 11 -11.09 2.96 -19.35
CA THR A 11 -10.61 3.70 -20.52
C THR A 11 -11.41 4.99 -20.67
N LEU A 12 -10.71 6.11 -20.91
CA LEU A 12 -11.38 7.37 -21.28
C LEU A 12 -11.98 7.33 -22.69
N HIS A 13 -11.53 6.42 -23.56
CA HIS A 13 -12.07 6.18 -24.89
C HIS A 13 -12.32 4.69 -25.10
N ASN A 14 -13.56 4.31 -25.41
CA ASN A 14 -14.02 2.91 -25.46
C ASN A 14 -13.51 2.09 -26.67
N ALA A 15 -12.72 2.70 -27.56
CA ALA A 15 -12.30 2.11 -28.83
C ALA A 15 -10.92 1.42 -28.78
N ILE A 16 -10.43 1.06 -27.60
CA ILE A 16 -9.00 0.74 -27.43
C ILE A 16 -8.74 -0.77 -27.27
N GLN A 17 -7.83 -1.29 -28.11
CA GLN A 17 -7.38 -2.69 -28.25
C GLN A 17 -6.57 -3.26 -27.06
N PHE A 18 -6.38 -2.52 -25.95
CA PHE A 18 -5.50 -2.97 -24.84
C PHE A 18 -6.15 -4.00 -23.92
N CYS A 19 -7.46 -4.18 -23.97
CA CYS A 19 -8.15 -5.21 -23.18
C CYS A 19 -7.65 -6.62 -23.52
N ASP A 20 -7.35 -6.89 -24.79
CA ASP A 20 -6.84 -8.21 -25.22
C ASP A 20 -5.42 -8.45 -24.72
N LEU A 21 -4.59 -7.42 -24.65
CA LEU A 21 -3.24 -7.53 -24.07
C LEU A 21 -3.31 -7.85 -22.58
N LEU A 22 -4.20 -7.20 -21.82
CA LEU A 22 -4.34 -7.44 -20.38
C LEU A 22 -4.91 -8.82 -20.06
N ARG A 23 -5.71 -9.40 -20.97
CA ARG A 23 -6.17 -10.80 -20.87
C ARG A 23 -5.03 -11.81 -20.96
N LEU A 24 -3.90 -11.47 -21.59
CA LEU A 24 -2.70 -12.32 -21.61
C LEU A 24 -2.00 -12.40 -20.25
N PHE A 25 -2.29 -11.46 -19.33
CA PHE A 25 -1.66 -11.38 -18.02
C PHE A 25 -2.71 -11.33 -16.89
N PRO A 26 -3.52 -12.39 -16.72
CA PRO A 26 -4.59 -12.42 -15.73
C PRO A 26 -4.07 -12.26 -14.29
N ASP A 27 -2.87 -12.75 -14.00
CA ASP A 27 -2.25 -12.69 -12.67
C ASP A 27 -1.93 -11.25 -12.23
N ILE A 28 -1.77 -10.31 -13.17
CA ILE A 28 -1.52 -8.90 -12.89
C ILE A 28 -2.83 -8.18 -12.51
N THR A 29 -3.95 -8.59 -13.13
CA THR A 29 -5.24 -7.90 -13.00
C THR A 29 -6.14 -8.49 -11.91
N LYS A 30 -5.93 -9.76 -11.55
CA LYS A 30 -6.59 -10.45 -10.43
C LYS A 30 -5.52 -11.07 -9.51
N PRO A 31 -4.64 -10.26 -8.88
CA PRO A 31 -3.57 -10.80 -8.08
C PRO A 31 -4.13 -11.58 -6.89
N ASN A 32 -3.63 -12.79 -6.67
CA ASN A 32 -3.87 -13.52 -5.44
C ASN A 32 -2.93 -12.97 -4.37
N ILE A 33 -3.45 -12.08 -3.54
CA ILE A 33 -2.70 -11.37 -2.50
C ILE A 33 -2.46 -12.28 -1.28
N LEU A 34 -3.09 -13.46 -1.25
CA LEU A 34 -2.88 -14.45 -0.19
C LEU A 34 -1.67 -15.32 -0.55
N ASN A 35 -0.67 -15.36 0.34
CA ASN A 35 0.52 -16.21 0.24
C ASN A 35 1.44 -15.96 -0.96
N THR A 36 1.68 -14.69 -1.32
CA THR A 36 2.70 -14.38 -2.33
C THR A 36 4.09 -14.41 -1.69
N GLU A 37 4.98 -15.22 -2.25
CA GLU A 37 6.41 -15.18 -1.91
C GLU A 37 6.95 -13.78 -2.21
N ILE A 38 7.66 -13.18 -1.25
CA ILE A 38 8.21 -11.84 -1.38
C ILE A 38 9.42 -11.93 -2.32
N LYS A 39 9.31 -11.34 -3.52
CA LYS A 39 10.34 -11.39 -4.57
C LYS A 39 11.33 -10.22 -4.54
N HIS A 40 11.36 -9.47 -3.44
CA HIS A 40 12.20 -8.28 -3.27
C HIS A 40 12.79 -8.23 -1.87
N ASP A 41 13.93 -7.54 -1.73
CA ASP A 41 14.65 -7.44 -0.45
C ASP A 41 14.29 -6.18 0.35
N VAL A 42 13.46 -5.30 -0.21
CA VAL A 42 13.03 -4.08 0.50
C VAL A 42 12.21 -4.42 1.74
N LYS A 43 12.71 -3.98 2.89
CA LYS A 43 12.03 -4.06 4.19
C LYS A 43 11.73 -2.66 4.71
N HIS A 44 10.65 -2.55 5.48
CA HIS A 44 10.33 -1.34 6.22
C HIS A 44 10.97 -1.37 7.61
N TYR A 45 11.57 -0.26 8.01
CA TYR A 45 12.25 -0.07 9.29
C TYR A 45 11.60 1.08 10.08
N ILE A 46 11.52 0.91 11.38
CA ILE A 46 10.97 1.88 12.33
C ILE A 46 12.02 2.17 13.40
N THR A 47 13.09 2.86 13.03
CA THR A 47 14.12 3.29 13.98
C THR A 47 13.56 4.39 14.88
N THR A 48 13.52 4.16 16.19
CA THR A 48 12.93 5.07 17.18
C THR A 48 13.98 5.54 18.17
N ASN A 49 13.84 6.78 18.65
CA ASN A 49 14.61 7.29 19.79
C ASN A 49 13.79 7.23 21.08
N GLY A 50 14.37 6.69 22.15
CA GLY A 50 13.74 6.63 23.47
C GLY A 50 12.98 5.33 23.74
N GLN A 51 12.15 5.37 24.78
CA GLN A 51 11.41 4.21 25.29
C GLN A 51 10.11 3.96 24.48
N PRO A 52 9.55 2.73 24.55
CA PRO A 52 8.27 2.41 23.95
C PRO A 52 7.15 3.37 24.35
N VAL A 53 6.33 3.78 23.38
CA VAL A 53 5.15 4.60 23.62
C VAL A 53 3.89 3.75 23.62
N HIS A 54 2.99 4.04 24.57
CA HIS A 54 1.74 3.32 24.75
C HIS A 54 0.55 4.28 24.77
N SER A 55 -0.54 3.88 24.12
CA SER A 55 -1.85 4.54 24.09
C SER A 55 -2.90 3.63 24.70
N ARG A 56 -4.03 4.17 25.19
CA ARG A 56 -5.15 3.34 25.67
C ARG A 56 -6.03 2.86 24.51
N ALA A 57 -6.69 1.72 24.70
CA ALA A 57 -7.77 1.29 23.82
C ALA A 57 -8.87 2.36 23.77
N ARG A 58 -9.36 2.68 22.57
CA ARG A 58 -10.52 3.56 22.42
C ARG A 58 -11.80 2.74 22.56
N PRO A 59 -12.77 3.19 23.37
CA PRO A 59 -14.09 2.56 23.38
C PRO A 59 -14.70 2.58 21.98
N LEU A 60 -15.34 1.46 21.62
CA LEU A 60 -16.09 1.32 20.38
C LEU A 60 -17.56 1.10 20.74
N ASN A 61 -18.47 1.66 19.95
CA ASN A 61 -19.89 1.30 20.07
C ASN A 61 -20.11 -0.17 19.65
N PRO A 62 -21.23 -0.81 20.06
CA PRO A 62 -21.44 -2.24 19.83
C PRO A 62 -21.35 -2.68 18.37
N GLU A 63 -21.88 -1.87 17.45
CA GLU A 63 -21.85 -2.18 16.01
C GLU A 63 -20.43 -2.12 15.44
N THR A 64 -19.71 -1.04 15.74
CA THR A 64 -18.32 -0.83 15.30
C THR A 64 -17.40 -1.88 15.91
N LEU A 65 -17.63 -2.27 17.16
CA LEU A 65 -16.90 -3.34 17.83
C LEU A 65 -17.07 -4.67 17.09
N ARG A 66 -18.31 -5.03 16.75
CA ARG A 66 -18.62 -6.26 16.00
C ARG A 66 -17.93 -6.26 14.63
N LEU A 67 -18.01 -5.16 13.89
CA LEU A 67 -17.38 -5.02 12.57
C LEU A 67 -15.85 -5.06 12.67
N ALA A 68 -15.26 -4.40 13.67
CA ALA A 68 -13.83 -4.45 13.90
C ALA A 68 -13.36 -5.87 14.24
N GLN A 69 -14.06 -6.60 15.11
CA GLN A 69 -13.73 -7.98 15.45
C GLN A 69 -13.78 -8.90 14.21
N GLN A 70 -14.79 -8.73 13.34
CA GLN A 70 -14.90 -9.49 12.09
C GLN A 70 -13.71 -9.24 11.16
N GLU A 71 -13.31 -7.98 10.97
CA GLU A 71 -12.16 -7.63 10.13
C GLU A 71 -10.83 -8.12 10.75
N PHE A 72 -10.67 -8.04 12.07
CA PHE A 72 -9.50 -8.59 12.75
C PHE A 72 -9.41 -10.11 12.63
N GLN A 73 -10.53 -10.82 12.74
CA GLN A 73 -10.55 -12.27 12.52
C GLN A 73 -10.16 -12.63 11.08
N PHE A 74 -10.66 -11.87 10.09
CA PHE A 74 -10.25 -12.04 8.71
C PHE A 74 -8.75 -11.81 8.51
N MET A 75 -8.19 -10.75 9.09
CA MET A 75 -6.75 -10.46 9.01
C MET A 75 -5.88 -11.51 9.72
N LEU A 76 -6.35 -12.07 10.85
CA LEU A 76 -5.67 -13.17 11.55
C LEU A 76 -5.65 -14.43 10.69
N ASN A 77 -6.79 -14.81 10.10
CA ASN A 77 -6.89 -15.98 9.23
C ASN A 77 -5.98 -15.88 7.99
N ASN A 78 -5.70 -14.65 7.54
CA ASN A 78 -4.82 -14.37 6.40
C ASN A 78 -3.36 -14.04 6.79
N ASN A 79 -2.97 -14.25 8.05
CA ASN A 79 -1.63 -13.96 8.59
C ASN A 79 -1.15 -12.51 8.37
N SER A 80 -2.06 -11.56 8.14
CA SER A 80 -1.73 -10.14 7.98
C SER A 80 -1.41 -9.49 9.32
N ILE A 81 -2.03 -10.00 10.40
CA ILE A 81 -1.76 -9.62 11.79
C ILE A 81 -1.57 -10.86 12.66
N CYS A 82 -0.99 -10.67 13.84
CA CYS A 82 -0.92 -11.68 14.90
C CYS A 82 -1.18 -11.06 16.29
N PRO A 83 -1.56 -11.84 17.30
CA PRO A 83 -1.58 -11.37 18.68
C PRO A 83 -0.20 -10.91 19.13
N SER A 84 -0.14 -9.78 19.84
CA SER A 84 1.13 -9.17 20.25
C SER A 84 1.29 -9.19 21.77
N LYS A 85 2.55 -9.19 22.22
CA LYS A 85 2.97 -8.95 23.61
C LYS A 85 3.85 -7.70 23.73
N SER A 86 3.73 -6.79 22.75
CA SER A 86 4.57 -5.61 22.63
C SER A 86 4.39 -4.64 23.81
N GLN A 87 5.48 -3.97 24.15
CA GLN A 87 5.45 -2.80 25.05
C GLN A 87 4.94 -1.54 24.36
N TRP A 88 4.91 -1.53 23.03
CA TRP A 88 4.33 -0.46 22.22
C TRP A 88 2.83 -0.67 22.08
N ALA A 89 2.07 0.41 22.04
CA ALA A 89 0.65 0.33 21.71
C ALA A 89 0.16 1.62 21.07
N SER A 90 -0.33 1.50 19.84
CA SER A 90 -1.05 2.56 19.14
C SER A 90 -2.55 2.29 19.22
N SER A 91 -3.37 3.30 19.52
CA SER A 91 -4.82 3.07 19.60
C SER A 91 -5.40 2.71 18.23
N LEU A 92 -6.36 1.79 18.19
CA LEU A 92 -7.09 1.49 16.96
C LEU A 92 -7.79 2.73 16.38
N HIS A 93 -7.59 2.93 15.08
CA HIS A 93 -8.28 3.90 14.24
C HIS A 93 -8.98 3.15 13.10
N LEU A 94 -10.27 3.41 12.90
CA LEU A 94 -11.07 2.75 11.87
C LEU A 94 -11.41 3.78 10.80
N VAL A 95 -11.07 3.46 9.55
CA VAL A 95 -11.36 4.31 8.39
C VAL A 95 -12.39 3.62 7.50
N ASN A 96 -13.42 4.34 7.08
CA ASN A 96 -14.41 3.83 6.14
C ASN A 96 -13.78 3.71 4.74
N LYS A 97 -13.86 2.53 4.13
CA LYS A 97 -13.55 2.34 2.72
C LYS A 97 -14.76 2.76 1.86
N LYS A 98 -14.51 3.02 0.57
CA LYS A 98 -15.55 3.37 -0.41
C LYS A 98 -16.60 2.25 -0.58
N ASP A 99 -16.21 1.00 -0.34
CA ASP A 99 -17.08 -0.18 -0.40
C ASP A 99 -17.93 -0.40 0.86
N GLY A 100 -17.86 0.52 1.84
CA GLY A 100 -18.58 0.42 3.11
C GLY A 100 -17.92 -0.46 4.17
N THR A 101 -16.81 -1.15 3.85
CA THR A 101 -16.05 -1.92 4.84
C THR A 101 -15.13 -1.03 5.67
N LEU A 102 -14.78 -1.48 6.88
CA LEU A 102 -13.83 -0.78 7.74
C LEU A 102 -12.39 -1.15 7.38
N ARG A 103 -11.48 -0.20 7.51
CA ARG A 103 -10.03 -0.39 7.44
C ARG A 103 -9.44 -0.12 8.83
N PRO A 104 -9.03 -1.17 9.55
CA PRO A 104 -8.26 -1.04 10.78
C PRO A 104 -6.87 -0.48 10.52
N CYS A 105 -6.52 0.59 11.22
CA CYS A 105 -5.20 1.21 11.21
C CYS A 105 -4.77 1.55 12.64
N GLY A 106 -3.47 1.60 12.89
CA GLY A 106 -2.94 2.13 14.14
C GLY A 106 -2.89 3.65 14.07
N ASP A 107 -3.28 4.32 15.15
CA ASP A 107 -2.96 5.74 15.33
C ASP A 107 -1.49 5.88 15.74
N TYR A 108 -0.62 5.88 14.74
CA TYR A 108 0.83 5.90 14.93
C TYR A 108 1.41 7.29 15.21
N ARG A 109 0.61 8.31 15.52
CA ARG A 109 1.14 9.68 15.72
C ARG A 109 2.26 9.74 16.77
N ARG A 110 2.05 9.13 17.94
CA ARG A 110 3.05 9.05 19.00
C ARG A 110 4.29 8.25 18.59
N LEU A 111 4.10 7.15 17.86
CA LEU A 111 5.21 6.37 17.31
C LEU A 111 6.01 7.19 16.30
N ASN A 112 5.32 7.93 15.43
CA ASN A 112 5.94 8.74 14.39
C ASN A 112 6.75 9.89 14.97
N GLU A 113 6.31 10.49 16.09
CA GLU A 113 7.05 11.54 16.81
C GLU A 113 8.43 11.07 17.25
N CYS A 114 8.56 9.84 17.75
CA CYS A 114 9.84 9.27 18.16
C CYS A 114 10.58 8.51 17.04
N THR A 115 9.96 8.33 15.87
CA THR A 115 10.60 7.68 14.72
C THR A 115 11.54 8.63 14.00
N ILE A 116 12.77 8.18 13.77
CA ILE A 116 13.79 8.91 13.00
C ILE A 116 13.33 9.03 11.54
N PRO A 117 13.28 10.23 10.96
CA PRO A 117 12.80 10.41 9.59
C PRO A 117 13.74 9.77 8.55
N ASP A 118 13.19 8.94 7.66
CA ASP A 118 13.86 8.53 6.43
C ASP A 118 13.75 9.67 5.41
N ARG A 119 14.88 10.07 4.83
CA ARG A 119 14.99 11.18 3.87
C ARG A 119 15.14 10.71 2.43
N TYR A 120 14.72 9.48 2.12
CA TYR A 120 14.69 9.00 0.74
C TYR A 120 13.94 10.00 -0.17
N PRO A 121 14.51 10.34 -1.35
CA PRO A 121 13.92 11.36 -2.21
C PRO A 121 12.61 10.87 -2.82
N ILE A 122 11.52 11.56 -2.48
CA ILE A 122 10.23 11.38 -3.12
C ILE A 122 10.10 12.43 -4.24
N PRO A 123 9.90 12.02 -5.51
CA PRO A 123 9.74 12.95 -6.61
C PRO A 123 8.59 13.92 -6.33
N ARG A 124 8.78 15.21 -6.62
CA ARG A 124 7.66 16.16 -6.56
C ARG A 124 6.81 16.01 -7.81
N ILE A 125 5.49 16.05 -7.66
CA ILE A 125 4.55 15.91 -8.77
C ILE A 125 4.81 16.91 -9.92
N LYS A 126 5.31 18.10 -9.59
CA LYS A 126 5.65 19.14 -10.58
C LYS A 126 6.73 18.73 -11.58
N TYR A 127 7.60 17.78 -11.23
CA TYR A 127 8.64 17.28 -12.13
C TYR A 127 8.07 16.38 -13.24
N PHE A 128 6.81 15.95 -13.14
CA PHE A 128 6.17 15.15 -14.18
C PHE A 128 5.70 15.99 -15.39
N HIS A 129 5.31 17.26 -15.18
CA HIS A 129 4.73 18.08 -16.26
C HIS A 129 5.59 18.19 -17.53
N PRO A 130 6.91 18.48 -17.44
CA PRO A 130 7.75 18.58 -18.64
C PRO A 130 7.83 17.26 -19.42
N ILE A 131 7.77 16.12 -18.72
CA ILE A 131 7.95 14.81 -19.31
C ILE A 131 6.68 14.36 -20.08
N LEU A 132 5.52 14.81 -19.60
CA LEU A 132 4.22 14.54 -20.21
C LEU A 132 3.89 15.47 -21.38
N LYS A 133 4.60 16.59 -21.52
CA LYS A 133 4.27 17.69 -22.46
C LYS A 133 4.03 17.22 -23.91
N ASP A 134 4.84 16.29 -24.39
CA ASP A 134 4.77 15.82 -25.79
C ASP A 134 4.09 14.44 -25.92
N LYS A 135 3.50 13.92 -24.85
CA LYS A 135 2.83 12.61 -24.83
C LYS A 135 1.35 12.77 -25.17
N VAL A 136 0.80 11.80 -25.89
CA VAL A 136 -0.60 11.82 -26.36
C VAL A 136 -1.39 10.59 -25.91
N ILE A 137 -0.71 9.55 -25.45
CA ILE A 137 -1.31 8.38 -24.81
C ILE A 137 -0.77 8.29 -23.40
N PHE A 138 -1.66 8.19 -22.42
CA PHE A 138 -1.32 8.08 -21.01
C PHE A 138 -1.88 6.78 -20.45
N SER A 139 -1.11 6.13 -19.59
CA SER A 139 -1.59 5.02 -18.78
C SER A 139 -1.23 5.25 -17.33
N LYS A 140 -2.14 4.86 -16.44
CA LYS A 140 -1.98 4.88 -14.99
C LYS A 140 -2.11 3.45 -14.49
N ILE A 141 -1.15 3.02 -13.69
CA ILE A 141 -1.16 1.73 -13.02
C ILE A 141 -1.32 2.02 -11.52
N ASP A 142 -2.44 1.56 -10.96
CA ASP A 142 -2.75 1.62 -9.54
C ASP A 142 -2.37 0.29 -8.89
N LEU A 143 -1.48 0.32 -7.90
CA LEU A 143 -1.03 -0.91 -7.24
C LEU A 143 -2.00 -1.34 -6.13
N ILE A 144 -2.55 -2.56 -6.26
CA ILE A 144 -3.49 -3.09 -5.28
C ILE A 144 -2.74 -3.47 -3.99
N LYS A 145 -3.11 -2.84 -2.88
CA LYS A 145 -2.63 -3.20 -1.53
C LYS A 145 -1.10 -3.20 -1.41
N ALA A 146 -0.41 -2.34 -2.17
CA ALA A 146 1.04 -2.41 -2.33
C ALA A 146 1.83 -2.27 -1.01
N TYR A 147 1.35 -1.46 -0.06
CA TYR A 147 1.96 -1.39 1.27
C TYR A 147 2.04 -2.75 1.97
N TYR A 148 1.03 -3.60 1.82
CA TYR A 148 0.99 -4.90 2.47
C TYR A 148 1.94 -5.93 1.84
N GLN A 149 2.57 -5.61 0.71
CA GLN A 149 3.58 -6.47 0.09
C GLN A 149 4.98 -6.25 0.68
N ILE A 150 5.22 -5.08 1.30
CA ILE A 150 6.51 -4.77 1.89
C ILE A 150 6.56 -5.30 3.33
N PRO A 151 7.45 -6.28 3.63
CA PRO A 151 7.60 -6.82 4.97
C PRO A 151 8.23 -5.79 5.91
N ILE A 152 7.97 -5.96 7.20
CA ILE A 152 8.68 -5.25 8.26
C ILE A 152 9.68 -6.20 8.89
N THR A 153 10.80 -5.65 9.37
CA THR A 153 11.79 -6.39 10.15
C THR A 153 11.17 -6.97 11.42
N GLU A 154 11.61 -8.17 11.83
CA GLU A 154 11.07 -8.82 13.02
C GLU A 154 11.23 -7.96 14.28
N GLU A 155 12.32 -7.18 14.35
CA GLU A 155 12.62 -6.28 15.45
C GLU A 155 11.65 -5.09 15.54
N ASP A 156 11.08 -4.66 14.42
CA ASP A 156 10.19 -3.50 14.35
C ASP A 156 8.70 -3.87 14.35
N LYS A 157 8.34 -5.15 14.14
CA LYS A 157 6.94 -5.61 14.23
C LYS A 157 6.24 -5.20 15.53
N PRO A 158 6.86 -5.34 16.72
CA PRO A 158 6.22 -4.95 17.98
C PRO A 158 5.85 -3.47 18.04
N LYS A 159 6.61 -2.58 17.37
CA LYS A 159 6.35 -1.12 17.39
C LYS A 159 5.01 -0.75 16.78
N LYS A 160 4.49 -1.64 15.92
CA LYS A 160 3.22 -1.45 15.24
C LYS A 160 2.01 -1.98 15.98
N ALA A 161 2.19 -2.53 17.16
CA ALA A 161 1.11 -3.09 17.93
C ALA A 161 -0.03 -2.08 18.10
N ILE A 162 -1.25 -2.57 17.88
CA ILE A 162 -2.50 -1.85 17.97
C ILE A 162 -3.27 -2.41 19.14
N ILE A 163 -3.60 -1.53 20.07
CA ILE A 163 -4.46 -1.85 21.19
C ILE A 163 -5.92 -1.60 20.83
N THR A 164 -6.74 -2.62 21.02
CA THR A 164 -8.18 -2.61 20.80
C THR A 164 -8.91 -2.96 22.11
N PRO A 165 -10.23 -2.71 22.23
CA PRO A 165 -11.01 -3.17 23.37
C PRO A 165 -11.03 -4.69 23.58
N PHE A 166 -10.56 -5.46 22.59
CA PHE A 166 -10.64 -6.92 22.56
C PHE A 166 -9.27 -7.60 22.41
N GLY A 167 -8.16 -6.85 22.48
CA GLY A 167 -6.82 -7.42 22.47
C GLY A 167 -5.73 -6.48 21.97
N LEU A 168 -4.51 -7.00 21.94
CA LEU A 168 -3.33 -6.35 21.37
C LEU A 168 -2.86 -7.17 20.16
N TYR A 169 -2.69 -6.52 19.02
CA TYR A 169 -2.31 -7.18 17.77
C TYR A 169 -1.25 -6.39 17.03
N GLU A 170 -0.35 -7.03 16.30
CA GLU A 170 0.65 -6.37 15.46
C GLU A 170 0.53 -6.81 14.01
N PHE A 171 0.90 -5.90 13.10
CA PHE A 171 0.90 -6.15 11.66
C PHE A 171 2.24 -6.73 11.22
N ASN A 172 2.21 -7.81 10.42
CA ASN A 172 3.41 -8.45 9.88
C ASN A 172 4.04 -7.70 8.71
N VAL A 173 3.24 -6.88 8.02
CA VAL A 173 3.59 -6.16 6.80
C VAL A 173 3.38 -4.67 6.97
N MET A 174 4.01 -3.83 6.16
CA MET A 174 3.87 -2.37 6.23
C MET A 174 2.39 -1.96 6.15
N SER A 175 2.00 -0.97 6.95
CA SER A 175 0.62 -0.47 7.01
C SER A 175 0.60 1.05 6.92
N PHE A 176 -0.58 1.58 6.63
CA PHE A 176 -0.80 3.02 6.54
C PHE A 176 -0.53 3.74 7.86
N GLY A 177 -0.13 5.00 7.76
CA GLY A 177 0.05 5.89 8.90
C GLY A 177 1.45 5.90 9.52
N LEU A 178 2.37 5.03 9.07
CA LEU A 178 3.77 5.04 9.51
C LEU A 178 4.55 6.19 8.84
N ARG A 179 5.40 6.88 9.61
CA ARG A 179 6.16 8.05 9.15
C ARG A 179 6.96 7.81 7.87
N ASN A 180 7.69 6.69 7.82
CA ASN A 180 8.64 6.40 6.75
C ASN A 180 8.07 5.46 5.68
N ALA A 181 6.78 5.12 5.76
CA ALA A 181 6.15 4.23 4.77
C ALA A 181 6.26 4.78 3.32
N PRO A 182 6.00 6.08 3.05
CA PRO A 182 6.17 6.64 1.71
C PRO A 182 7.61 6.53 1.18
N ALA A 183 8.61 6.77 2.03
CA ALA A 183 10.03 6.67 1.67
C ALA A 183 10.41 5.23 1.32
N THR A 184 9.99 4.26 2.14
CA THR A 184 10.23 2.83 1.87
C THR A 184 9.54 2.39 0.59
N PHE A 185 8.29 2.81 0.39
CA PHE A 185 7.54 2.47 -0.80
C PHE A 185 8.16 3.07 -2.07
N GLN A 186 8.61 4.33 -2.01
CA GLN A 186 9.29 4.96 -3.14
C GLN A 186 10.63 4.27 -3.46
N ARG A 187 11.34 3.71 -2.48
CA ARG A 187 12.54 2.91 -2.72
C ARG A 187 12.19 1.61 -3.45
N PHE A 188 11.20 0.89 -2.95
CA PHE A 188 10.69 -0.33 -3.58
C PHE A 188 10.27 -0.10 -5.03
N ILE A 189 9.47 0.92 -5.30
CA ILE A 189 8.95 1.16 -6.64
C ILE A 189 10.06 1.60 -7.63
N ASN A 190 11.08 2.31 -7.14
CA ASN A 190 12.24 2.68 -7.95
C ASN A 190 13.09 1.45 -8.33
N GLU A 191 13.20 0.46 -7.43
CA GLU A 191 13.88 -0.80 -7.72
C GLU A 191 13.08 -1.63 -8.74
N VAL A 192 11.76 -1.74 -8.56
CA VAL A 192 10.87 -2.52 -9.45
C VAL A 192 10.90 -1.98 -10.89
N PHE A 193 10.90 -0.67 -11.08
CA PHE A 193 10.90 -0.04 -12.41
C PHE A 193 12.26 0.47 -12.86
N TYR A 194 13.34 0.01 -12.23
CA TYR A 194 14.68 0.39 -12.63
C TYR A 194 14.93 0.07 -14.12
N GLY A 195 15.40 1.06 -14.88
CA GLY A 195 15.66 0.92 -16.33
C GLY A 195 14.44 1.13 -17.24
N LEU A 196 13.27 1.45 -16.69
CA LEU A 196 12.06 1.75 -17.47
C LEU A 196 11.79 3.27 -17.48
N ASP A 197 12.58 4.02 -18.25
CA ASP A 197 12.56 5.49 -18.30
C ASP A 197 11.23 6.12 -18.77
N PHE A 198 10.32 5.30 -19.31
CA PHE A 198 8.98 5.72 -19.71
C PHE A 198 7.95 5.65 -18.58
N LEU A 199 8.34 5.09 -17.42
CA LEU A 199 7.52 5.02 -16.21
C LEU A 199 7.91 6.11 -15.21
N PHE A 200 6.88 6.64 -14.56
CA PHE A 200 6.98 7.67 -13.54
C PHE A 200 6.32 7.16 -12.27
N PRO A 201 7.07 6.43 -11.45
CA PRO A 201 6.52 5.91 -10.21
C PRO A 201 6.46 7.02 -9.15
N TYR A 202 5.27 7.23 -8.60
CA TYR A 202 5.01 8.18 -7.54
C TYR A 202 4.17 7.49 -6.46
N LEU A 203 4.83 7.00 -5.41
CA LEU A 203 4.18 6.17 -4.40
C LEU A 203 3.33 5.07 -5.08
N ASP A 204 2.06 4.90 -4.68
CA ASP A 204 1.14 3.88 -5.21
C ASP A 204 0.69 4.13 -6.65
N ASP A 205 0.94 5.32 -7.21
CA ASP A 205 0.55 5.70 -8.57
C ASP A 205 1.75 5.60 -9.52
N VAL A 206 1.62 4.79 -10.57
CA VAL A 206 2.64 4.69 -11.62
C VAL A 206 2.08 5.23 -12.92
N PHE A 207 2.73 6.24 -13.49
CA PHE A 207 2.29 6.88 -14.72
C PHE A 207 3.20 6.49 -15.89
N SER A 208 2.63 6.38 -17.09
CA SER A 208 3.40 6.30 -18.34
C SER A 208 2.79 7.20 -19.40
N GLY A 209 3.64 7.69 -20.31
CA GLY A 209 3.23 8.56 -21.40
C GLY A 209 3.95 8.20 -22.70
N PHE A 210 3.20 8.02 -23.77
CA PHE A 210 3.70 7.62 -25.09
C PHE A 210 3.34 8.65 -26.17
N ILE A 211 4.23 8.78 -27.15
CA ILE A 211 3.99 9.54 -28.38
C ILE A 211 3.30 8.60 -29.37
N ARG A 212 2.27 9.07 -30.09
CA ARG A 212 1.67 8.32 -31.19
C ARG A 212 2.68 8.28 -32.34
N ARG A 213 3.30 7.12 -32.58
CA ARG A 213 4.00 6.89 -33.84
C ARG A 213 2.96 6.63 -34.93
N THR A 214 2.80 7.59 -35.83
CA THR A 214 2.14 7.34 -37.11
C THR A 214 3.11 6.50 -37.92
N PHE A 215 2.89 5.18 -38.00
CA PHE A 215 3.55 4.39 -39.03
C PHE A 215 2.99 4.88 -40.36
N LYS A 216 3.74 5.72 -41.08
CA LYS A 216 3.53 5.86 -42.51
C LYS A 216 3.85 4.48 -43.08
N THR A 217 2.84 3.73 -43.47
CA THR A 217 3.03 2.62 -44.41
C THR A 217 3.73 3.22 -45.62
N GLY A 218 5.03 2.92 -45.75
CA GLY A 218 5.78 3.24 -46.94
C GLY A 218 5.17 2.46 -48.10
N VAL A 219 4.77 3.22 -49.12
CA VAL A 219 4.39 2.88 -50.50
C VAL A 219 4.31 1.41 -50.85
#